data_AF-A0A0Q6YLF6-F1
#
_entry.id   AF-A0A0Q6YLF6-F1
#
_cell.length_a   1.000
_cell.length_b   1.000
_cell.length_c   1.000
_cell.angle_alpha   90.00
_cell.angle_beta   90.00
_cell.angle_gamma   90.00
#
_symmetry.space_group_name_H-M   'P 1'
#
loop_
_entity.id
_entity.type
_entity.pdbx_description
1 polymer ?
#
loop_
_entity_poly.entity_id
_entity_poly.type
_entity_poly.pdbx_seq_one_letter_code
_entity_poly.pdbx_strand_id
1 'polypeptide(L)'
;MPLSKLARDFAREINNHDWTDAPFRRDRAGHSRTSDTNRGDRVLTEKETDTVRTNAMWVTAQVLGYHDPNFDVYEYAEACGVNTLTLRGNRDGSILAGIRRDGYGRYTRPGSWEVDPEFITTATSDFYHATTDCDWFRRGYRGGDLLTFPIDGEVPSKWQPCAHCIAGAPA
;
A
#
# COMPACT_ATOMS: atom_id res chain seq x y z
N MET A 1 11.84 -2.76 -3.02
CA MET A 1 11.69 -4.00 -3.82
C MET A 1 10.99 -3.59 -5.09
N PRO A 2 11.31 -4.19 -6.25
CA PRO A 2 10.70 -3.74 -7.51
C PRO A 2 9.18 -3.84 -7.43
N LEU A 3 8.49 -2.77 -7.84
CA LEU A 3 7.03 -2.73 -7.90
C LEU A 3 6.45 -3.96 -8.61
N SER A 4 5.35 -4.48 -8.07
CA SER A 4 4.57 -5.55 -8.71
C SER A 4 4.16 -5.15 -10.14
N LYS A 5 3.92 -6.13 -11.03
CA LYS A 5 3.48 -5.82 -12.40
C LYS A 5 2.23 -4.93 -12.40
N LEU A 6 1.25 -5.25 -11.55
CA LEU A 6 0.02 -4.48 -11.43
C LEU A 6 0.28 -3.04 -11.00
N ALA A 7 1.14 -2.84 -9.98
CA ALA A 7 1.54 -1.50 -9.56
C ALA A 7 2.25 -0.74 -10.68
N ARG A 8 3.18 -1.36 -11.40
CA ARG A 8 3.87 -0.70 -12.53
C ARG A 8 2.92 -0.29 -13.65
N ASP A 9 1.94 -1.13 -13.98
CA ASP A 9 0.99 -0.84 -15.04
C ASP A 9 0.05 0.31 -14.63
N PHE A 10 -0.42 0.36 -13.37
CA PHE A 10 -1.15 1.52 -12.85
C PHE A 10 -0.30 2.80 -12.87
N ALA A 11 0.94 2.73 -12.40
CA ALA A 11 1.83 3.88 -12.37
C ALA A 11 2.09 4.43 -13.78
N ARG A 12 2.30 3.55 -14.76
CA ARG A 12 2.50 3.94 -16.17
C ARG A 12 1.28 4.63 -16.74
N GLU A 13 0.08 4.13 -16.46
CA GLU A 13 -1.17 4.74 -16.91
C GLU A 13 -1.37 6.12 -16.25
N ILE A 14 -1.16 6.23 -14.93
CA ILE A 14 -1.25 7.51 -14.21
C ILE A 14 -0.25 8.53 -14.77
N ASN A 15 0.99 8.13 -15.03
CA ASN A 15 2.01 9.03 -15.55
C ASN A 15 1.71 9.49 -16.99
N ASN A 16 1.14 8.62 -17.82
CA ASN A 16 0.80 8.92 -19.22
C ASN A 16 -0.47 9.79 -19.36
N HIS A 17 -1.33 9.79 -18.35
CA HIS A 17 -2.62 10.47 -18.39
C HIS A 17 -2.49 12.00 -18.40
N ASP A 18 -3.29 12.67 -19.24
CA ASP A 18 -3.34 14.14 -19.30
C ASP A 18 -4.24 14.71 -18.20
N TRP A 19 -3.67 14.96 -17.04
CA TRP A 19 -4.39 15.49 -15.88
C TRP A 19 -4.83 16.95 -16.01
N THR A 20 -4.36 17.69 -17.03
CA THR A 20 -4.59 19.13 -17.13
C THR A 20 -6.04 19.48 -17.46
N ASP A 21 -6.75 18.60 -18.17
CA ASP A 21 -8.16 18.81 -18.53
C ASP A 21 -9.08 17.64 -18.17
N ALA A 22 -8.53 16.47 -17.82
CA ALA A 22 -9.29 15.28 -17.48
C ALA A 22 -10.38 15.48 -16.41
N PRO A 23 -10.19 16.27 -15.34
CA PRO A 23 -11.23 16.44 -14.31
C PRO A 23 -12.54 17.07 -14.80
N PHE A 24 -12.51 17.75 -15.96
CA PHE A 24 -13.69 18.38 -16.55
C PHE A 24 -14.31 17.52 -17.67
N ARG A 25 -13.71 16.38 -18.00
CA ARG A 25 -14.12 15.52 -19.12
C ARG A 25 -14.76 14.23 -18.63
N ARG A 26 -15.92 13.89 -19.18
CA ARG A 26 -16.62 12.63 -18.90
C ARG A 26 -16.24 11.50 -19.87
N ASP A 27 -15.84 11.86 -21.08
CA ASP A 27 -15.45 10.97 -22.17
C ASP A 27 -13.99 11.21 -22.60
N ARG A 28 -13.36 10.21 -23.24
CA ARG A 28 -12.02 10.29 -23.83
C ARG A 28 -10.89 10.58 -22.84
N ALA A 29 -10.98 10.02 -21.64
CA ALA A 29 -9.95 10.09 -20.60
C ALA A 29 -8.55 9.64 -21.10
N GLY A 30 -8.45 8.84 -22.16
CA GLY A 30 -7.16 8.41 -22.75
C GLY A 30 -6.60 9.32 -23.84
N HIS A 31 -7.22 10.47 -24.16
CA HIS A 31 -6.75 11.36 -25.22
C HIS A 31 -5.77 12.40 -24.68
N SER A 32 -4.73 12.70 -25.45
CA SER A 32 -3.87 13.87 -25.19
C SER A 32 -4.53 15.14 -25.74
N ARG A 33 -4.58 16.19 -24.93
CA ARG A 33 -5.06 17.52 -25.35
C ARG A 33 -4.32 18.06 -26.57
N THR A 34 -3.04 17.74 -26.72
CA THR A 34 -2.21 18.19 -27.85
C THR A 34 -2.70 17.67 -29.21
N SER A 35 -3.38 16.52 -29.20
CA SER A 35 -3.95 15.87 -30.38
C SER A 35 -5.46 16.02 -30.50
N ASP A 36 -6.11 16.62 -29.50
CA ASP A 36 -7.57 16.70 -29.42
C ASP A 36 -8.10 17.95 -30.14
N THR A 37 -9.00 17.73 -31.08
CA THR A 37 -9.67 18.80 -31.82
C THR A 37 -10.79 19.46 -31.00
N ASN A 38 -11.28 18.81 -29.95
CA ASN A 38 -12.41 19.27 -29.13
C ASN A 38 -11.98 19.49 -27.66
N ARG A 39 -10.91 20.28 -27.50
CA ARG A 39 -10.32 20.64 -26.20
C ARG A 39 -11.27 21.51 -25.38
N GLY A 40 -11.45 21.17 -24.10
CA GLY A 40 -12.28 21.97 -23.19
C GLY A 40 -11.65 23.34 -22.88
N ASP A 41 -12.50 24.33 -22.58
CA ASP A 41 -12.09 25.72 -22.35
C ASP A 41 -11.30 25.92 -21.05
N ARG A 42 -11.52 25.04 -20.05
CA ARG A 42 -10.84 25.09 -18.75
C ARG A 42 -9.65 24.13 -18.74
N VAL A 43 -8.52 24.63 -18.26
CA VAL A 43 -7.28 23.87 -18.03
C VAL A 43 -6.81 24.13 -16.62
N LEU A 44 -6.38 23.09 -15.92
CA LEU A 44 -5.76 23.19 -14.62
C LEU A 44 -4.39 23.86 -14.72
N THR A 45 -4.04 24.61 -13.68
CA THR A 45 -2.66 25.03 -13.46
C THR A 45 -1.76 23.82 -13.20
N GLU A 46 -0.45 23.98 -13.33
CA GLU A 46 0.52 22.90 -13.03
C GLU A 46 0.34 22.36 -11.60
N LYS A 47 0.16 23.24 -10.62
CA LYS A 47 -0.09 22.85 -9.23
C LYS A 47 -1.38 22.05 -9.06
N GLU A 48 -2.47 22.46 -9.71
CA GLU A 48 -3.73 21.72 -9.67
C GLU A 48 -3.59 20.36 -10.38
N THR A 49 -2.88 20.32 -11.50
CA THR A 49 -2.58 19.10 -12.27
C THR A 49 -1.82 18.10 -11.41
N ASP A 50 -0.75 18.54 -10.75
CA ASP A 50 0.04 17.71 -9.83
C ASP A 50 -0.78 17.25 -8.62
N THR A 51 -1.67 18.10 -8.11
CA THR A 51 -2.57 17.74 -7.01
C THR A 51 -3.50 16.60 -7.44
N VAL A 52 -4.10 16.66 -8.63
CA VAL A 52 -4.99 15.61 -9.14
C VAL A 52 -4.21 14.31 -9.40
N ARG A 53 -3.03 14.38 -10.04
CA ARG A 53 -2.15 13.22 -10.24
C ARG A 53 -1.79 12.56 -8.92
N THR A 54 -1.41 13.35 -7.92
CA THR A 54 -1.06 12.88 -6.58
C THR A 54 -2.24 12.21 -5.88
N ASN A 55 -3.45 12.78 -6.00
CA ASN A 55 -4.67 12.17 -5.46
C ASN A 55 -4.97 10.81 -6.12
N ALA A 56 -4.85 10.71 -7.44
CA ALA A 56 -5.05 9.45 -8.16
C ALA A 56 -4.00 8.39 -7.75
N MET A 57 -2.75 8.83 -7.59
CA MET A 57 -1.68 7.99 -7.05
C MET A 57 -2.02 7.50 -5.63
N TRP A 58 -2.45 8.37 -4.71
CA TRP A 58 -2.81 7.94 -3.35
C TRP A 58 -3.97 6.93 -3.32
N VAL A 59 -5.02 7.15 -4.12
CA VAL A 59 -6.17 6.24 -4.17
C VAL A 59 -5.73 4.83 -4.60
N THR A 60 -4.91 4.74 -5.63
CA THR A 60 -4.41 3.44 -6.13
C THR A 60 -3.36 2.84 -5.19
N ALA A 61 -2.46 3.65 -4.66
CA ALA A 61 -1.45 3.24 -3.67
C ALA A 61 -2.08 2.68 -2.39
N GLN A 62 -3.23 3.20 -1.95
CA GLN A 62 -3.95 2.65 -0.80
C GLN A 62 -4.35 1.19 -1.04
N VAL A 63 -4.90 0.90 -2.22
CA VAL A 63 -5.36 -0.44 -2.57
C VAL A 63 -4.16 -1.37 -2.77
N LEU A 64 -3.14 -0.90 -3.49
CA LEU A 64 -1.93 -1.68 -3.74
C LEU A 64 -1.19 -2.02 -2.44
N GLY A 65 -1.01 -1.05 -1.55
CA GLY A 65 -0.36 -1.30 -0.25
C GLY A 65 -1.21 -2.12 0.72
N TYR A 66 -2.54 -2.12 0.56
CA TYR A 66 -3.39 -3.06 1.28
C TYR A 66 -3.20 -4.51 0.82
N HIS A 67 -3.00 -4.73 -0.48
CA HIS A 67 -2.81 -6.08 -1.05
C HIS A 67 -1.36 -6.58 -1.03
N ASP A 68 -0.38 -5.68 -0.95
CA ASP A 68 1.03 -5.99 -0.96
C ASP A 68 1.71 -5.40 0.29
N PRO A 69 2.03 -6.22 1.31
CA PRO A 69 2.67 -5.75 2.54
C PRO A 69 4.08 -5.19 2.31
N ASN A 70 4.70 -5.46 1.16
CA ASN A 70 6.03 -4.96 0.80
C ASN A 70 6.00 -3.73 -0.13
N PHE A 71 4.82 -3.16 -0.36
CA PHE A 71 4.64 -2.06 -1.29
C PHE A 71 5.44 -0.81 -0.90
N ASP A 72 6.30 -0.36 -1.80
CA ASP A 72 7.03 0.91 -1.66
C ASP A 72 6.24 2.05 -2.32
N VAL A 73 5.57 2.83 -1.48
CA VAL A 73 4.79 4.01 -1.91
C VAL A 73 5.63 5.09 -2.58
N TYR A 74 6.90 5.26 -2.19
CA TYR A 74 7.76 6.29 -2.77
C TYR A 74 8.21 5.88 -4.16
N GLU A 75 8.62 4.62 -4.33
CA GLU A 75 8.94 4.05 -5.64
C GLU A 75 7.71 4.12 -6.58
N TYR A 76 6.52 3.82 -6.05
CA TYR A 76 5.27 3.94 -6.80
C TYR A 76 4.94 5.39 -7.18
N ALA A 77 5.10 6.35 -6.27
CA ALA A 77 4.85 7.75 -6.54
C ALA A 77 5.77 8.31 -7.64
N GLU A 78 7.06 7.97 -7.60
CA GLU A 78 8.03 8.34 -8.65
C GLU A 78 7.62 7.75 -10.00
N ALA A 79 7.22 6.48 -10.02
CA ALA A 79 6.75 5.82 -11.24
C ALA A 79 5.45 6.44 -11.79
N CYS A 80 4.61 7.04 -10.94
CA CYS A 80 3.41 7.78 -11.32
C CYS A 80 3.72 9.19 -11.86
N GLY A 81 4.98 9.65 -11.83
CA GLY A 81 5.35 11.02 -12.19
C GLY A 81 5.01 12.05 -11.11
N VAL A 82 4.92 11.64 -9.84
CA VAL A 82 4.73 12.53 -8.69
C VAL A 82 6.11 12.89 -8.12
N ASN A 83 6.33 14.17 -7.83
CA ASN A 83 7.54 14.60 -7.16
C ASN A 83 7.55 14.12 -5.70
N THR A 84 8.52 13.27 -5.36
CA THR A 84 8.69 12.69 -4.02
C THR A 84 9.65 13.48 -3.13
N LEU A 85 10.20 14.59 -3.62
CA LEU A 85 11.19 15.40 -2.93
C LEU A 85 10.65 16.80 -2.64
N THR A 86 10.96 17.27 -1.43
CA THR A 86 10.79 18.67 -1.03
C THR A 86 11.76 19.58 -1.81
N LEU A 87 11.53 20.89 -1.76
CA LEU A 87 12.45 21.91 -2.32
C LEU A 87 13.89 21.80 -1.78
N ARG A 88 14.08 21.17 -0.61
CA ARG A 88 15.40 20.95 0.01
C ARG A 88 16.02 19.60 -0.34
N GLY A 89 15.39 18.81 -1.22
CA GLY A 89 15.87 17.49 -1.65
C GLY A 89 15.58 16.34 -0.68
N ASN A 90 14.96 16.61 0.46
CA ASN A 90 14.50 15.55 1.38
C ASN A 90 13.23 14.89 0.86
N ARG A 91 12.98 13.64 1.24
CA ARG A 91 11.70 12.97 0.96
C ARG A 91 10.54 13.80 1.47
N ASP A 92 9.54 13.98 0.61
CA ASP A 92 8.31 14.65 0.96
C ASP A 92 7.44 13.72 1.82
N GLY A 93 7.13 14.17 3.03
CA GLY A 93 6.24 13.45 3.95
C GLY A 93 4.78 13.46 3.47
N SER A 94 4.41 14.38 2.57
CA SER A 94 3.07 14.45 2.00
C SER A 94 2.67 13.15 1.30
N ILE A 95 3.62 12.47 0.66
CA ILE A 95 3.43 11.19 -0.04
C ILE A 95 2.84 10.13 0.89
N LEU A 96 3.31 10.07 2.15
CA LEU A 96 2.77 9.15 3.16
C LEU A 96 1.47 9.69 3.77
N ALA A 97 1.36 11.00 3.95
CA ALA A 97 0.23 11.63 4.63
C ALA A 97 -1.12 11.41 3.92
N GLY A 98 -1.13 11.21 2.61
CA GLY A 98 -2.34 10.89 1.85
C GLY A 98 -2.78 9.41 1.93
N ILE A 99 -1.96 8.54 2.52
CA ILE A 99 -2.27 7.12 2.68
C ILE A 99 -2.87 6.87 4.06
N ARG A 100 -3.95 6.10 4.12
CA ARG A 100 -4.57 5.67 5.35
C ARG A 100 -3.82 4.46 5.91
N ARG A 101 -3.07 4.72 6.98
CA ARG A 101 -2.38 3.69 7.77
C ARG A 101 -2.68 3.84 9.25
N ASP A 102 -2.58 2.75 9.98
CA ASP A 102 -2.62 2.81 11.44
C ASP A 102 -1.25 3.21 12.04
N GLY A 103 -1.20 3.30 13.37
CA GLY A 103 0.03 3.63 14.11
C GLY A 103 1.16 2.61 13.95
N TYR A 104 0.89 1.43 13.39
CA TYR A 104 1.87 0.38 13.12
C TYR A 104 2.27 0.32 11.64
N GLY A 105 1.75 1.23 10.81
CA GLY A 105 2.08 1.32 9.38
C GLY A 105 1.26 0.40 8.48
N ARG A 106 0.23 -0.28 9.01
CA ARG A 106 -0.65 -1.16 8.22
C ARG A 106 -1.65 -0.35 7.42
N TYR A 107 -1.87 -0.74 6.17
CA TYR A 107 -2.85 -0.10 5.30
C TYR A 107 -4.26 -0.45 5.75
N THR A 108 -5.16 0.54 5.76
CA THR A 108 -6.59 0.29 6.00
C THR A 108 -7.23 -0.35 4.76
N ARG A 109 -8.33 -1.09 4.99
CA ARG A 109 -9.16 -1.68 3.94
C ARG A 109 -9.58 -0.63 2.91
N PRO A 110 -9.53 -0.97 1.60
CA PRO A 110 -10.06 -0.11 0.54
C PRO A 110 -11.50 0.31 0.82
N GLY A 111 -11.79 1.61 0.67
CA GLY A 111 -13.12 2.17 0.91
C GLY A 111 -13.51 2.35 2.38
N SER A 112 -12.65 2.02 3.34
CA SER A 112 -12.90 2.28 4.76
C SER A 112 -11.66 2.84 5.49
N TRP A 113 -11.84 3.10 6.79
CA TRP A 113 -10.80 3.46 7.75
C TRP A 113 -10.46 2.28 8.68
N GLU A 114 -11.06 1.13 8.46
CA GLU A 114 -10.85 -0.07 9.25
C GLU A 114 -9.58 -0.76 8.76
N VAL A 115 -8.80 -1.28 9.69
CA VAL A 115 -7.74 -2.24 9.36
C VAL A 115 -8.36 -3.62 9.48
N ASP A 116 -8.17 -4.46 8.47
CA ASP A 116 -8.65 -5.84 8.57
C ASP A 116 -7.91 -6.54 9.68
N PRO A 117 -8.62 -7.26 10.57
CA PRO A 117 -7.97 -8.17 11.48
C PRO A 117 -7.20 -9.18 10.64
N GLU A 118 -5.88 -9.06 10.62
CA GLU A 118 -5.01 -10.06 10.02
C GLU A 118 -5.12 -11.34 10.85
N PHE A 119 -5.60 -12.42 10.24
CA PHE A 119 -5.62 -13.71 10.91
C PHE A 119 -4.21 -14.25 11.02
N ILE A 120 -3.70 -14.31 12.25
CA ILE A 120 -2.55 -15.15 12.59
C ILE A 120 -3.11 -16.56 12.82
N THR A 121 -3.00 -17.40 11.79
CA THR A 121 -3.15 -18.84 11.92
C THR A 121 -1.80 -19.47 12.23
N THR A 122 -1.80 -20.75 12.61
CA THR A 122 -0.59 -21.53 12.89
C THR A 122 0.28 -21.83 11.67
N ALA A 123 -0.12 -21.43 10.46
CA ALA A 123 0.77 -21.37 9.30
C ALA A 123 1.19 -19.94 8.89
N THR A 124 0.78 -18.93 9.66
CA THR A 124 1.35 -17.57 9.65
C THR A 124 2.11 -17.25 10.95
N SER A 125 2.24 -18.22 11.86
CA SER A 125 3.21 -18.17 12.95
C SER A 125 3.94 -19.51 13.04
N ASP A 126 5.19 -19.56 12.60
CA ASP A 126 6.03 -20.74 12.86
C ASP A 126 6.67 -20.71 14.26
N PHE A 127 6.22 -19.79 15.10
CA PHE A 127 6.37 -19.90 16.53
C PHE A 127 4.98 -19.72 17.11
N TYR A 128 4.41 -20.79 17.65
CA TYR A 128 3.27 -20.67 18.54
C TYR A 128 3.68 -19.80 19.73
N HIS A 129 3.41 -18.52 19.63
CA HIS A 129 3.64 -17.56 20.69
C HIS A 129 2.33 -17.38 21.44
N ALA A 130 2.35 -17.59 22.76
CA ALA A 130 1.18 -17.34 23.59
C ALA A 130 0.87 -15.84 23.71
N THR A 131 1.86 -14.96 23.45
CA THR A 131 1.75 -13.50 23.60
C THR A 131 2.54 -12.73 22.54
N THR A 132 2.09 -11.51 22.22
CA THR A 132 2.73 -10.55 21.30
C THR A 132 3.96 -9.85 21.90
N ASP A 133 4.29 -10.13 23.16
CA ASP A 133 5.41 -9.53 23.88
C ASP A 133 6.74 -10.26 23.67
N CYS A 134 6.74 -11.35 22.89
CA CYS A 134 7.96 -12.08 22.55
C CYS A 134 8.92 -11.24 21.70
N ASP A 135 10.18 -11.14 22.13
CA ASP A 135 11.23 -10.39 21.43
C ASP A 135 11.47 -10.88 19.99
N TRP A 136 11.22 -12.16 19.70
CA TRP A 136 11.35 -12.71 18.35
C TRP A 136 10.20 -12.27 17.43
N PHE A 137 8.99 -12.19 17.96
CA PHE A 137 7.83 -11.61 17.27
C PHE A 137 8.07 -10.13 16.93
N ARG A 138 8.66 -9.38 17.87
CA ARG A 138 8.93 -7.93 17.72
C ARG A 138 10.03 -7.58 16.72
N ARG A 139 10.91 -8.53 16.35
CA ARG A 139 12.08 -8.28 15.49
C ARG A 139 11.79 -8.37 13.99
N GLY A 140 10.57 -8.74 13.59
CA GLY A 140 10.07 -8.60 12.21
C GLY A 140 10.66 -9.61 11.22
N TYR A 141 9.83 -10.54 10.78
CA TYR A 141 10.09 -11.59 9.79
C TYR A 141 10.86 -11.08 8.56
N ARG A 142 12.15 -11.41 8.46
CA ARG A 142 12.94 -11.22 7.23
C ARG A 142 13.07 -12.56 6.51
N GLY A 143 12.26 -12.78 5.48
CA GLY A 143 12.57 -13.72 4.37
C GLY A 143 11.89 -15.09 4.35
N GLY A 144 10.69 -15.27 4.93
CA GLY A 144 9.91 -16.51 4.79
C GLY A 144 8.54 -16.30 4.14
N ASP A 145 8.03 -17.30 3.42
CA ASP A 145 6.74 -17.25 2.69
C ASP A 145 5.53 -17.57 3.59
N LEU A 146 4.40 -16.88 3.37
CA LEU A 146 3.15 -16.92 4.17
C LEU A 146 2.13 -17.97 3.68
N LEU A 147 1.34 -18.56 4.60
CA LEU A 147 0.23 -19.49 4.29
C LEU A 147 -1.02 -19.29 5.18
N THR A 148 -2.23 -19.50 4.62
CA THR A 148 -3.55 -19.18 5.23
C THR A 148 -4.39 -20.42 5.61
N PHE A 149 -5.23 -20.34 6.67
CA PHE A 149 -6.21 -21.38 7.06
C PHE A 149 -7.62 -20.84 7.43
N PRO A 150 -8.67 -21.70 7.39
CA PRO A 150 -10.02 -21.36 7.85
C PRO A 150 -10.21 -21.53 9.37
N ILE A 151 -11.16 -20.77 9.91
CA ILE A 151 -11.40 -20.47 11.35
C ILE A 151 -11.71 -21.71 12.23
N ASP A 152 -12.02 -22.87 11.64
CA ASP A 152 -12.52 -24.05 12.38
C ASP A 152 -11.63 -25.31 12.24
N GLY A 153 -10.41 -25.19 11.71
CA GLY A 153 -9.51 -26.31 11.48
C GLY A 153 -8.53 -26.55 12.63
N GLU A 154 -8.43 -27.80 13.10
CA GLU A 154 -7.34 -28.22 14.01
C GLU A 154 -5.98 -27.92 13.40
N VAL A 155 -5.11 -27.38 14.24
CA VAL A 155 -3.71 -27.16 13.93
C VAL A 155 -3.02 -28.52 13.81
N PRO A 156 -2.28 -28.80 12.72
CA PRO A 156 -1.63 -30.10 12.57
C PRO A 156 -0.68 -30.40 13.74
N SER A 157 -0.75 -31.61 14.29
CA SER A 157 -0.01 -32.04 15.49
C SER A 157 1.52 -32.02 15.39
N LYS A 158 2.08 -31.76 14.20
CA LYS A 158 3.52 -31.66 13.95
C LYS A 158 4.15 -30.31 14.33
N TRP A 159 3.34 -29.31 14.72
CA TRP A 159 3.78 -27.96 15.08
C TRP A 159 3.77 -27.79 16.61
N GLN A 160 4.84 -27.20 17.19
CA GLN A 160 5.00 -27.06 18.66
C GLN A 160 5.11 -25.60 19.15
N PRO A 161 4.80 -25.32 20.43
CA PRO A 161 4.87 -23.97 20.97
C PRO A 161 6.27 -23.43 21.22
N CYS A 162 6.39 -22.10 21.12
CA CYS A 162 7.64 -21.38 21.37
C CYS A 162 8.08 -21.59 22.82
N ALA A 163 9.31 -22.11 23.00
CA ALA A 163 9.87 -22.40 24.32
C ALA A 163 9.96 -21.16 25.24
N HIS A 164 10.11 -19.95 24.66
CA HIS A 164 10.12 -18.70 25.41
C HIS A 164 8.73 -18.26 25.90
N CYS A 165 7.65 -18.72 25.26
CA CYS A 165 6.28 -18.36 25.63
C CYS A 165 5.68 -19.33 26.66
N ILE A 166 6.22 -20.53 26.81
CA ILE A 166 5.72 -21.53 27.78
C ILE A 166 6.32 -21.33 29.19
N ALA A 167 7.52 -20.74 29.30
CA ALA A 167 8.28 -20.66 30.54
C ALA A 167 7.75 -19.65 31.59
N GLY A 168 6.47 -19.26 31.56
CA GLY A 168 5.90 -18.21 32.40
C GLY A 168 4.49 -18.46 32.97
N ALA A 169 3.92 -19.66 32.84
CA ALA A 169 2.68 -19.97 33.58
C ALA A 169 3.03 -20.32 35.04
N PRO A 170 2.49 -19.63 36.05
CA PRO A 170 2.63 -20.08 37.44
C PRO A 170 1.99 -21.47 37.60
N ALA A 171 2.65 -22.30 38.42
CA ALA A 171 2.29 -23.69 38.71
C ALA A 171 0.86 -23.87 39.23
#